data_AF-A0AAX3T1D8-F1
#
_entry.id   AF-A0AAX3T1D8-F1
#
_cell.length_a   1.000
_cell.length_b   1.000
_cell.length_c   1.000
_cell.angle_alpha   90.00
_cell.angle_beta   90.00
_cell.angle_gamma   90.00
#
_symmetry.space_group_name_H-M   'P 1'
#
loop_
_entity.id
_entity.type
_entity.pdbx_description
1 polymer ?
#
loop_
_entity_poly.entity_id
_entity_poly.type
_entity_poly.pdbx_seq_one_letter_code
_entity_poly.pdbx_strand_id
1 'polypeptide(L)' 'MAAPVTDRTGELIAPISLDGRIEGFGGDTLAAKVDRVRDAAARISTVMQSVLR' A
#
# COMPACT_ATOMS: atom_id res chain seq x y z
N MET A 1 5.92 -1.18 7.71
CA MET A 1 4.65 -0.40 7.56
C MET A 1 3.87 -0.99 6.40
N ALA A 2 2.53 -1.08 6.46
CA ALA A 2 1.75 -1.73 5.41
C ALA A 2 0.48 -0.95 5.01
N ALA A 3 0.01 -1.19 3.78
CA ALA A 3 -1.29 -0.72 3.28
C ALA A 3 -2.07 -1.89 2.65
N PRO A 4 -3.42 -1.88 2.74
CA PRO A 4 -4.26 -2.95 2.24
C PRO A 4 -4.42 -2.89 0.71
N VAL A 5 -4.33 -4.03 0.05
CA VAL A 5 -4.81 -4.23 -1.32
C VAL A 5 -6.18 -4.89 -1.24
N THR A 6 -7.16 -4.28 -1.87
CA THR A 6 -8.55 -4.75 -1.86
C THR A 6 -9.05 -5.15 -3.24
N ASP A 7 -10.00 -6.06 -3.27
CA ASP A 7 -10.73 -6.40 -4.49
C ASP A 7 -11.94 -5.46 -4.72
N ARG A 8 -12.78 -5.79 -5.72
CA ARG A 8 -13.99 -5.01 -6.07
C ARG A 8 -15.08 -5.01 -5.00
N THR A 9 -15.07 -5.97 -4.08
CA THR A 9 -16.01 -6.04 -2.97
C THR A 9 -15.51 -5.25 -1.75
N GLY A 10 -14.26 -4.75 -1.81
CA GLY A 10 -13.57 -4.14 -0.69
C GLY A 10 -12.91 -5.16 0.24
N GLU A 11 -12.92 -6.46 -0.13
CA GLU A 11 -12.26 -7.50 0.65
C GLU A 11 -10.74 -7.34 0.58
N LEU A 12 -10.07 -7.46 1.73
CA LEU A 12 -8.61 -7.49 1.79
C LEU A 12 -8.10 -8.79 1.18
N ILE A 13 -7.35 -8.68 0.09
CA ILE A 13 -6.78 -9.85 -0.61
C ILE A 13 -5.27 -10.00 -0.39
N ALA A 14 -4.58 -8.90 -0.09
CA ALA A 14 -3.16 -8.89 0.23
C ALA A 14 -2.75 -7.58 0.94
N PRO A 15 -1.70 -7.57 1.76
CA PRO A 15 -1.02 -6.35 2.16
C PRO A 15 0.17 -6.05 1.23
N ILE A 16 0.51 -4.77 1.07
CA ILE A 16 1.84 -4.35 0.62
C ILE A 16 2.57 -3.68 1.78
N SER A 17 3.81 -4.09 2.05
CA SER A 17 4.62 -3.54 3.13
C SER A 17 5.95 -2.96 2.65
N LEU A 18 6.40 -1.94 3.39
CA LEU A 18 7.73 -1.37 3.30
C LEU A 18 8.38 -1.47 4.68
N ASP A 19 9.53 -2.13 4.71
CA ASP A 19 10.34 -2.32 5.91
C ASP A 19 11.77 -1.79 5.70
N GLY A 20 12.48 -1.52 6.80
CA GLY A 20 13.85 -1.01 6.76
C GLY A 20 14.31 -0.57 8.15
N ARG A 21 15.53 -0.02 8.24
CA ARG A 21 16.07 0.46 9.52
C ARG A 21 15.46 1.78 9.93
N ILE A 22 15.31 2.00 11.23
CA ILE A 22 14.58 3.14 11.81
C ILE A 22 15.17 4.51 11.44
N GLU A 23 16.46 4.59 11.15
CA GLU A 23 17.15 5.80 10.69
C GLU A 23 16.59 6.29 9.35
N GLY A 24 16.02 5.40 8.54
CA GLY A 24 15.33 5.73 7.30
C GLY A 24 13.88 6.18 7.47
N PHE A 25 13.34 6.23 8.70
CA PHE A 25 11.92 6.45 9.00
C PHE A 25 11.69 7.63 9.96
N GLY A 26 12.54 8.67 9.89
CA GLY A 26 12.36 9.90 10.66
C GLY A 26 11.63 11.02 9.90
N GLY A 27 10.84 11.82 10.63
CA GLY A 27 10.27 13.09 10.15
C GLY A 27 9.50 12.98 8.83
N ASP A 28 9.68 13.95 7.94
CA ASP A 28 9.00 14.02 6.63
C ASP A 28 9.30 12.81 5.73
N THR A 29 10.44 12.15 5.93
CA THR A 29 10.81 10.93 5.17
C THR A 29 9.85 9.78 5.50
N LEU A 30 9.40 9.68 6.76
CA LEU A 30 8.39 8.70 7.15
C LEU A 30 7.07 8.97 6.45
N ALA A 31 6.59 10.21 6.49
CA ALA A 31 5.34 10.61 5.84
C ALA A 31 5.37 10.31 4.33
N ALA A 32 6.45 10.68 3.64
CA ALA A 32 6.61 10.39 2.22
C ALA A 32 6.64 8.87 1.91
N LYS A 33 7.16 8.04 2.82
CA LYS A 33 7.11 6.58 2.68
C LYS A 33 5.70 6.02 2.92
N VAL A 34 4.96 6.56 3.89
CA VAL A 34 3.54 6.23 4.12
C VAL A 34 2.74 6.48 2.84
N ASP A 35 2.88 7.67 2.26
CA ASP A 35 2.11 8.06 1.08
C ASP A 35 2.45 7.16 -0.11
N ARG A 36 3.73 6.84 -0.31
CA ARG A 36 4.14 5.89 -1.38
C ARG A 36 3.55 4.49 -1.21
N VAL A 37 3.53 3.95 0.01
CA VAL A 37 2.96 2.62 0.26
C VAL A 37 1.45 2.61 0.04
N ARG A 38 0.75 3.69 0.43
CA ARG A 38 -0.68 3.87 0.18
C ARG A 38 -0.99 4.00 -1.32
N ASP A 39 -0.21 4.81 -2.04
CA ASP A 39 -0.37 4.99 -3.48
C ASP A 39 -0.16 3.67 -4.24
N ALA A 40 0.86 2.90 -3.86
CA ALA A 40 1.11 1.59 -4.45
C ALA A 40 -0.06 0.63 -4.20
N ALA A 41 -0.56 0.55 -2.96
CA ALA A 41 -1.72 -0.25 -2.62
C ALA A 41 -2.98 0.14 -3.39
N ALA A 42 -3.24 1.45 -3.54
CA ALA A 42 -4.39 1.97 -4.28
C ALA A 42 -4.33 1.62 -5.76
N ARG A 43 -3.15 1.75 -6.38
CA ARG A 43 -2.94 1.37 -7.79
C ARG A 43 -3.16 -0.12 -8.03
N ILE A 44 -2.61 -0.97 -7.15
CA ILE A 44 -2.80 -2.43 -7.27
C ILE A 44 -4.28 -2.77 -7.06
N SER A 45 -4.94 -2.18 -6.06
CA SER A 45 -6.38 -2.38 -5.82
C SER A 45 -7.20 -1.99 -7.06
N THR A 46 -6.90 -0.85 -7.68
CA THR A 46 -7.56 -0.40 -8.91
C THR A 46 -7.42 -1.43 -10.04
N VAL A 47 -6.23 -2.00 -10.23
CA VAL A 47 -6.03 -3.08 -11.21
C VAL A 47 -6.86 -4.31 -10.84
N MET A 48 -6.81 -4.76 -9.58
CA MET A 48 -7.55 -5.95 -9.13
C MET A 48 -9.07 -5.78 -9.27
N GLN A 49 -9.57 -4.57 -9.07
CA GLN A 49 -10.98 -4.22 -9.25
C GLN A 49 -11.41 -4.25 -10.73
N SER A 50 -10.47 -4.06 -11.65
CA SER A 50 -10.72 -4.06 -13.10
C SER A 50 -10.64 -5.44 -13.76
N VAL A 51 -10.04 -6.44 -13.07
CA VAL A 51 -9.94 -7.81 -13.58
C VAL A 51 -11.29 -8.52 -13.39
N LEU A 52 -11.97 -8.80 -14.51
CA LEU A 52 -13.15 -9.68 -14.51
C LEU A 52 -12.71 -11.11 -14.15
N ARG A 53 -13.22 -11.61 -13.02
CA ARG A 53 -13.34 -13.04 -12.72
C ARG A 53 -14.68 -13.56 -13.21
#